data_AF-A0A382JI17-F1
#
_entry.id   AF-A0A382JI17-F1
#
_cell.length_a   1.000
_cell.length_b   1.000
_cell.length_c   1.000
_cell.angle_alpha   90.00
_cell.angle_beta   90.00
_cell.angle_gamma   90.00
#
_symmetry.space_group_name_H-M   'P 1'
#
loop_
_entity.id
_entity.type
_entity.pdbx_description
1 polymer ?
#
loop_
_entity_poly.entity_id
_entity_poly.type
_entity_poly.pdbx_seq_one_letter_code
_entity_poly.pdbx_strand_id
1 'polypeptide(L)'
;MNRIAFYLSVVLCVFCVEIKAADKPVATYSIVAFDPATGDLGIAVQSKFFGVGSVVPWAKAGVGAVATQSYANTTYGPKGLELMAAGKSAKEALKVLTDADPGRDQRQAGMVDAKGRAASFTGRGCNAWAGHKVG
;
A
#
# COMPACT_ATOMS: atom_id res chain seq x y z
N MET A 1 55.53 47.53 11.78
CA MET A 1 54.61 48.58 12.25
C MET A 1 53.20 48.18 11.82
N ASN A 2 52.46 47.53 12.72
CA ASN A 2 51.25 48.03 13.39
C ASN A 2 50.00 47.99 12.48
N ARG A 3 49.17 46.95 12.59
CA ARG A 3 48.05 46.75 13.55
C ARG A 3 46.84 47.63 13.21
N ILE A 4 45.71 46.94 12.97
CA ILE A 4 44.27 47.28 13.14
C ILE A 4 43.55 46.37 12.10
N ALA A 5 43.13 45.14 12.38
CA ALA A 5 42.25 44.62 13.42
C ALA A 5 40.78 45.12 13.29
N PHE A 6 39.89 44.13 13.11
CA PHE A 6 38.45 44.12 13.39
C PHE A 6 37.48 44.79 12.41
N TYR A 7 36.65 43.94 11.77
CA TYR A 7 35.18 44.00 11.60
C TYR A 7 34.87 43.02 10.46
N LEU A 8 34.80 41.70 10.68
CA LEU A 8 33.71 40.99 11.35
C LEU A 8 32.31 41.60 11.07
N SER A 9 31.88 41.58 9.82
CA SER A 9 30.48 41.75 9.45
C SER A 9 29.98 40.53 8.69
N VAL A 10 29.62 39.52 9.49
CA VAL A 10 28.48 38.62 9.28
C VAL A 10 28.32 38.09 7.85
N VAL A 11 29.08 37.02 7.55
CA VAL A 11 28.67 36.06 6.53
C VAL A 11 27.32 35.52 6.96
N LEU A 12 26.27 36.01 6.32
CA LEU A 12 24.89 35.53 6.44
C LEU A 12 24.79 34.14 5.80
N CYS A 13 25.49 33.16 6.39
CA CYS A 13 25.23 31.77 6.12
C CYS A 13 24.00 31.41 6.94
N VAL A 14 22.83 31.73 6.39
CA VAL A 14 21.60 31.03 6.75
C VAL A 14 21.82 29.59 6.32
N PHE A 15 22.51 28.82 7.14
CA PHE A 15 22.30 27.39 7.19
C PHE A 15 20.88 27.23 7.71
N CYS A 16 19.93 27.34 6.78
CA CYS A 16 18.61 26.78 6.95
C CYS A 16 18.88 25.28 7.06
N VAL A 17 19.11 24.81 8.28
CA VAL A 17 19.01 23.39 8.58
C VAL A 17 17.57 23.07 8.23
N GLU A 18 17.34 22.46 7.07
CA GLU A 18 16.13 21.72 6.82
C GLU A 18 16.04 20.69 7.94
N ILE A 19 15.26 21.01 8.98
CA ILE A 19 14.75 19.98 9.86
C ILE A 19 13.80 19.17 8.98
N LYS A 20 14.35 18.18 8.29
CA LYS A 20 13.55 17.06 7.82
C LYS A 20 12.95 16.47 9.09
N ALA A 21 11.67 16.72 9.29
CA ALA A 21 10.89 15.91 10.20
C ALA A 21 11.25 14.46 9.85
N ALA A 22 11.74 13.70 10.82
CA ALA A 22 11.82 12.27 10.64
C ALA A 22 10.39 11.82 10.33
N ASP A 23 10.11 11.46 9.08
CA ASP A 23 8.80 11.00 8.66
C ASP A 23 8.51 9.76 9.49
N LYS A 24 7.71 9.93 10.55
CA LYS A 24 7.23 8.81 11.36
C LYS A 24 6.60 7.83 10.38
N PRO A 25 7.10 6.60 10.24
CA PRO A 25 6.62 5.71 9.20
C PRO A 25 5.12 5.53 9.34
N VAL A 26 4.38 6.00 8.33
CA VAL A 26 2.96 5.69 8.17
C VAL A 26 2.92 4.27 7.65
N ALA A 27 2.72 3.32 8.55
CA ALA A 27 2.59 1.92 8.21
C ALA A 27 1.11 1.58 7.97
N THR A 28 0.86 0.72 7.00
CA THR A 28 -0.43 0.07 6.77
C THR A 28 -0.17 -1.42 6.66
N TYR A 29 -0.93 -2.21 7.40
CA TYR A 29 -0.94 -3.66 7.29
C TYR A 29 -2.35 -4.12 7.07
N SER A 30 -2.51 -5.12 6.21
CA SER A 30 -3.80 -5.74 5.96
C SER A 30 -3.63 -7.24 5.79
N ILE A 31 -4.73 -7.96 5.97
CA ILE A 31 -4.83 -9.39 5.73
C ILE A 31 -6.12 -9.67 4.97
N VAL A 32 -6.03 -10.55 3.99
CA VAL A 32 -7.18 -11.22 3.35
C VAL A 32 -7.06 -12.71 3.64
N ALA A 33 -8.18 -13.35 3.96
CA ALA A 33 -8.19 -14.76 4.32
C ALA A 33 -9.46 -15.46 3.83
N PHE A 34 -9.33 -16.77 3.65
CA PHE A 34 -10.41 -17.69 3.36
C PHE A 34 -10.38 -18.79 4.43
N ASP A 35 -11.54 -19.09 5.03
CA ASP A 35 -11.69 -20.22 5.94
C ASP A 35 -12.21 -21.44 5.16
N PRO A 36 -11.42 -22.52 4.97
CA PRO A 36 -11.86 -23.70 4.24
C PRO A 36 -12.92 -24.53 4.98
N ALA A 37 -13.10 -24.36 6.29
CA ALA A 37 -14.10 -25.09 7.05
C ALA A 37 -15.50 -24.51 6.86
N THR A 38 -15.61 -23.19 6.73
CA THR A 38 -16.90 -22.47 6.61
C THR A 38 -17.16 -21.90 5.21
N GLY A 39 -16.10 -21.67 4.43
CA GLY A 39 -16.15 -20.94 3.17
C GLY A 39 -16.13 -19.42 3.33
N ASP A 40 -15.91 -18.92 4.55
CA ASP A 40 -15.92 -17.48 4.83
C ASP A 40 -14.72 -16.75 4.22
N LEU A 41 -14.96 -15.49 3.85
CA LEU A 41 -13.96 -14.57 3.33
C LEU A 41 -13.81 -13.39 4.29
N GLY A 42 -12.59 -13.17 4.75
CA GLY A 42 -12.26 -12.14 5.73
C GLY A 42 -11.27 -11.13 5.19
N ILE A 43 -11.41 -9.89 5.66
CA ILE A 43 -10.41 -8.84 5.46
C ILE A 43 -10.31 -7.94 6.69
N ALA A 44 -9.08 -7.57 7.06
CA ALA A 44 -8.82 -6.60 8.10
C ALA A 44 -7.67 -5.67 7.69
N VAL A 45 -7.68 -4.44 8.21
CA VAL A 45 -6.64 -3.43 7.97
C VAL A 45 -6.39 -2.59 9.21
N GLN A 46 -5.13 -2.27 9.45
CA GLN A 46 -4.71 -1.25 10.41
C GLN A 46 -3.85 -0.21 9.68
N SER A 47 -4.08 1.06 9.96
CA SER A 47 -3.32 2.16 9.39
C SER A 47 -3.37 3.40 10.29
N LYS A 48 -2.38 4.29 10.12
CA LYS A 48 -2.43 5.66 10.62
C LYS A 48 -3.19 6.61 9.65
N PHE A 49 -3.74 6.08 8.55
CA PHE A 49 -4.61 6.81 7.63
C PHE A 49 -6.04 6.91 8.17
N PHE A 50 -6.62 8.11 8.14
CA PHE A 50 -8.00 8.33 8.58
C PHE A 50 -8.99 7.63 7.66
N GLY A 51 -9.92 6.86 8.25
CA GLY A 51 -10.98 6.21 7.47
C GLY A 51 -10.48 5.09 6.54
N VAL A 52 -9.36 4.43 6.85
CA VAL A 52 -8.78 3.36 6.00
C VAL A 52 -9.77 2.27 5.59
N GLY A 53 -10.81 2.03 6.39
CA GLY A 53 -11.89 1.08 6.11
C GLY A 53 -12.71 1.37 4.84
N SER A 54 -12.71 2.61 4.32
CA SER A 54 -13.37 2.93 3.04
C SER A 54 -12.46 2.77 1.82
N VAL A 55 -11.17 2.52 2.02
CA VAL A 55 -10.16 2.50 0.96
C VAL A 55 -9.64 1.09 0.74
N VAL A 56 -9.17 0.46 1.82
CA VAL A 56 -8.40 -0.79 1.73
C VAL A 56 -9.30 -2.02 1.61
N PRO A 57 -10.31 -2.22 2.48
CA PRO A 57 -10.96 -3.51 2.55
C PRO A 57 -12.18 -3.64 1.63
N TRP A 58 -12.16 -4.68 0.80
CA TRP A 58 -13.27 -5.06 -0.08
C TRP A 58 -13.52 -6.56 0.03
N ALA A 59 -14.77 -6.98 0.17
CA ALA A 59 -15.13 -8.39 0.20
C ALA A 59 -16.51 -8.62 -0.41
N LYS A 60 -16.71 -9.79 -1.01
CA LYS A 60 -18.01 -10.26 -1.47
C LYS A 60 -18.13 -11.76 -1.21
N ALA A 61 -19.17 -12.14 -0.47
CA ALA A 61 -19.45 -13.53 -0.11
C ALA A 61 -19.52 -14.42 -1.36
N GLY A 62 -18.91 -15.60 -1.28
CA GLY A 62 -18.83 -16.55 -2.39
C GLY A 62 -17.99 -16.11 -3.59
N VAL A 63 -17.31 -14.95 -3.52
CA VAL A 63 -16.49 -14.42 -4.62
C VAL A 63 -15.03 -14.26 -4.22
N GLY A 64 -14.74 -13.42 -3.22
CA GLY A 64 -13.38 -13.16 -2.78
C GLY A 64 -13.26 -11.96 -1.84
N ALA A 65 -12.02 -11.65 -1.46
CA ALA A 65 -11.65 -10.46 -0.71
C ALA A 65 -10.40 -9.81 -1.32
N VAL A 66 -10.32 -8.48 -1.26
CA VAL A 66 -9.27 -7.66 -1.85
C VAL A 66 -8.87 -6.56 -0.85
N ALA A 67 -7.57 -6.49 -0.55
CA ALA A 67 -6.95 -5.36 0.11
C ALA A 67 -6.14 -4.55 -0.91
N THR A 68 -6.43 -3.25 -1.06
CA THR A 68 -5.64 -2.32 -1.90
C THR A 68 -5.06 -1.20 -1.04
N GLN A 69 -3.74 -1.06 -1.02
CA GLN A 69 -3.03 -0.17 -0.08
C GLN A 69 -1.78 0.47 -0.71
N SER A 70 -0.95 1.11 0.12
CA SER A 70 0.09 2.06 -0.29
C SER A 70 -0.54 3.28 -0.98
N TYR A 71 -0.02 3.78 -2.10
CA TYR A 71 -0.74 4.76 -2.93
C TYR A 71 -1.93 4.07 -3.60
N ALA A 72 -2.96 3.80 -2.79
CA ALA A 72 -4.04 2.88 -3.11
C ALA A 72 -4.78 3.31 -4.37
N ASN A 73 -5.05 2.34 -5.24
CA ASN A 73 -6.00 2.50 -6.32
C ASN A 73 -7.30 1.82 -5.86
N THR A 74 -8.29 2.62 -5.45
CA THR A 74 -9.56 2.10 -4.91
C THR A 74 -10.34 1.28 -5.92
N THR A 75 -10.06 1.41 -7.22
CA THR A 75 -10.71 0.60 -8.26
C THR A 75 -10.30 -0.87 -8.23
N TYR A 76 -9.16 -1.23 -7.61
CA TYR A 76 -8.72 -2.62 -7.49
C TYR A 76 -9.70 -3.47 -6.68
N GLY A 77 -10.36 -2.90 -5.68
CA GLY A 77 -11.37 -3.56 -4.87
C GLY A 77 -12.55 -4.10 -5.69
N PRO A 78 -13.42 -3.24 -6.21
CA PRO A 78 -14.59 -3.66 -6.97
C PRO A 78 -14.23 -4.41 -8.25
N LYS A 79 -13.21 -3.98 -9.01
CA LYS A 79 -12.81 -4.68 -10.25
C LYS A 79 -12.17 -6.04 -9.98
N GLY A 80 -11.41 -6.18 -8.89
CA GLY A 80 -10.86 -7.47 -8.48
C GLY A 80 -11.96 -8.47 -8.13
N LEU A 81 -12.97 -8.02 -7.39
CA LEU A 81 -14.15 -8.83 -7.08
C LEU A 81 -14.97 -9.17 -8.33
N GLU A 82 -15.12 -8.24 -9.28
CA GLU A 82 -15.78 -8.49 -10.56
C GLU A 82 -15.07 -9.57 -11.38
N LEU A 83 -13.74 -9.47 -11.52
CA LEU A 83 -12.92 -10.46 -12.23
C LEU A 83 -13.02 -11.84 -11.57
N MET A 84 -12.97 -11.90 -10.23
CA MET A 84 -13.14 -13.17 -9.50
C MET A 84 -14.55 -13.74 -9.64
N ALA A 85 -15.58 -12.89 -9.64
CA ALA A 85 -16.96 -13.31 -9.91
C ALA A 85 -17.12 -13.87 -11.33
N ALA A 86 -16.36 -13.36 -12.30
CA ALA A 86 -16.28 -13.89 -13.66
C ALA A 86 -15.42 -15.16 -13.78
N GLY A 87 -14.96 -15.74 -12.66
CA GLY A 87 -14.26 -17.02 -12.62
C GLY A 87 -12.73 -16.93 -12.65
N LYS A 88 -12.13 -15.73 -12.70
CA LYS A 88 -10.68 -15.57 -12.57
C LYS A 88 -10.23 -15.94 -11.16
N SER A 89 -9.04 -16.52 -11.05
CA SER A 89 -8.36 -16.63 -9.76
C SER A 89 -7.93 -15.27 -9.21
N ALA A 90 -7.69 -15.19 -7.91
CA ALA A 90 -7.09 -14.01 -7.28
C ALA A 90 -5.79 -13.59 -7.99
N LYS A 91 -4.95 -14.55 -8.40
CA LYS A 91 -3.70 -14.29 -9.13
C LYS A 91 -3.93 -13.69 -10.51
N GLU A 92 -4.88 -14.23 -11.28
CA GLU A 92 -5.22 -13.71 -12.60
C GLU A 92 -5.85 -12.32 -12.50
N ALA A 93 -6.78 -12.11 -11.57
CA ALA A 93 -7.41 -10.82 -11.32
C ALA A 93 -6.36 -9.76 -10.96
N LEU A 94 -5.45 -10.09 -10.02
CA LEU A 94 -4.38 -9.19 -9.61
C LEU A 94 -3.42 -8.86 -10.76
N LYS A 95 -3.09 -9.84 -11.60
CA LYS A 95 -2.25 -9.62 -12.79
C LYS A 95 -2.92 -8.68 -13.78
N VAL A 96 -4.19 -8.91 -14.13
CA VAL A 96 -4.95 -8.03 -15.03
C VAL A 96 -4.97 -6.59 -14.53
N LEU A 97 -5.26 -6.39 -13.24
CA LEU A 97 -5.32 -5.05 -12.65
C LEU A 97 -3.96 -4.36 -12.64
N THR A 98 -2.90 -5.09 -12.23
CA THR A 98 -1.56 -4.51 -12.14
C THR A 98 -0.92 -4.25 -13.50
N ASP A 99 -1.19 -5.08 -14.51
CA ASP A 99 -0.69 -4.82 -15.87
C ASP A 99 -1.37 -3.61 -16.51
N ALA A 100 -2.61 -3.30 -16.13
CA ALA A 100 -3.37 -2.16 -16.63
C ALA A 100 -3.16 -0.85 -15.84
N ASP A 101 -2.44 -0.86 -14.71
CA ASP A 101 -2.17 0.33 -13.88
C ASP A 101 -0.75 0.88 -14.16
N PRO A 102 -0.60 2.02 -14.86
CA PRO A 102 0.71 2.63 -15.09
C PRO A 102 1.43 3.03 -13.79
N GLY A 103 0.67 3.26 -12.71
CA GLY A 103 1.21 3.55 -11.38
C GLY A 103 1.34 2.32 -10.49
N ARG A 104 1.28 1.09 -11.04
CA ARG A 104 1.40 -0.17 -10.30
C ARG A 104 2.59 -0.18 -9.33
N ASP A 105 3.69 0.46 -9.69
CA ASP A 105 4.92 0.43 -8.88
C ASP A 105 4.74 1.12 -7.52
N GLN A 106 3.70 1.94 -7.32
CA GLN A 106 3.37 2.54 -6.02
C GLN A 106 2.24 1.81 -5.28
N ARG A 107 1.74 0.68 -5.81
CA ARG A 107 0.60 -0.07 -5.25
C ARG A 107 1.07 -1.24 -4.40
N GLN A 108 0.30 -1.55 -3.37
CA GLN A 108 0.27 -2.88 -2.77
C GLN A 108 -1.14 -3.42 -2.83
N ALA A 109 -1.28 -4.70 -3.16
CA ALA A 109 -2.56 -5.36 -3.08
C ALA A 109 -2.43 -6.83 -2.69
N GLY A 110 -3.40 -7.33 -1.93
CA GLY A 110 -3.57 -8.74 -1.58
C GLY A 110 -4.98 -9.18 -1.94
N MET A 111 -5.13 -10.38 -2.47
CA MET A 111 -6.41 -10.94 -2.90
C MET A 111 -6.51 -12.41 -2.51
N VAL A 112 -7.70 -12.86 -2.13
CA VAL A 112 -8.07 -14.27 -1.98
C VAL A 112 -9.40 -14.50 -2.67
N ASP A 113 -9.53 -15.58 -3.44
CA ASP A 113 -10.79 -15.96 -4.06
C ASP A 113 -11.58 -16.95 -3.19
N ALA A 114 -12.84 -17.19 -3.55
CA ALA A 114 -13.74 -18.11 -2.83
C ALA A 114 -13.33 -19.60 -2.90
N LYS A 115 -12.21 -19.93 -3.56
CA LYS A 115 -11.59 -21.26 -3.55
C LYS A 115 -10.33 -21.29 -2.67
N GLY A 116 -10.07 -20.22 -1.91
CA GLY A 116 -8.90 -20.08 -1.06
C GLY A 116 -7.59 -19.81 -1.80
N ARG A 117 -7.61 -19.54 -3.12
CA ARG A 117 -6.37 -19.21 -3.85
C ARG A 117 -6.03 -17.76 -3.58
N ALA A 118 -4.83 -17.52 -3.06
CA ALA A 118 -4.37 -16.18 -2.70
C ALA A 118 -3.26 -15.67 -3.62
N ALA A 119 -3.18 -14.35 -3.77
CA ALA A 119 -2.10 -13.67 -4.48
C ALA A 119 -1.89 -12.26 -3.93
N SER A 120 -0.64 -11.81 -3.95
CA SER A 120 -0.26 -10.47 -3.50
C SER A 120 0.74 -9.83 -4.46
N PHE A 121 0.77 -8.50 -4.45
CA PHE A 121 1.66 -7.69 -5.27
C PHE A 121 2.18 -6.52 -4.42
N THR A 122 3.48 -6.26 -4.53
CA THR A 122 4.15 -5.10 -3.95
C THR A 122 4.93 -4.39 -5.05
N GLY A 123 4.55 -3.15 -5.36
CA GLY A 123 5.24 -2.32 -6.33
C GLY A 123 6.63 -1.91 -5.85
N ARG A 124 7.57 -1.77 -6.79
CA ARG A 124 8.98 -1.44 -6.49
C ARG A 124 9.19 -0.02 -5.96
N GLY A 125 8.23 0.87 -6.19
CA GLY A 125 8.21 2.25 -5.73
C GLY A 125 7.46 2.45 -4.41
N CYS A 126 7.04 1.37 -3.73
CA CYS A 126 6.56 1.46 -2.35
C CYS A 126 7.70 1.89 -1.39
N ASN A 127 7.33 2.28 -0.16
CA ASN A 127 8.29 2.64 0.89
C ASN A 127 9.36 1.56 1.09
N ALA A 128 10.55 1.95 1.57
CA ALA A 128 11.69 1.03 1.77
C ALA A 128 11.33 -0.22 2.60
N TRP A 129 10.40 -0.08 3.54
CA TRP A 129 9.82 -1.20 4.25
C TRP A 129 8.41 -1.52 3.73
N ALA A 130 8.38 -2.44 2.77
CA ALA A 130 7.21 -2.87 2.03
C ALA A 130 7.36 -4.35 1.64
N GLY A 131 6.26 -5.11 1.66
CA GLY A 131 6.29 -6.51 1.28
C GLY A 131 4.95 -7.20 1.49
N HIS A 132 4.91 -8.48 1.19
CA HIS A 132 3.76 -9.33 1.44
C HIS A 132 4.21 -10.76 1.72
N LYS A 133 3.31 -11.53 2.35
CA LYS A 133 3.43 -12.99 2.48
C LYS A 133 2.14 -13.61 1.96
N VAL A 134 2.29 -14.70 1.21
CA VAL A 134 1.19 -15.58 0.79
C VAL A 134 1.47 -16.94 1.43
N GLY A 135 0.45 -17.58 1.99
CA GLY A 135 0.55 -18.84 2.75
C GLY A 135 -0.56 -19.80 2.37
#